data_AF-A0A7S0YJF3-F1
#
_entry.id   AF-A0A7S0YJF3-F1
#
_cell.length_a   1.000
_cell.length_b   1.000
_cell.length_c   1.000
_cell.angle_alpha   90.00
_cell.angle_beta   90.00
_cell.angle_gamma   90.00
#
_symmetry.space_group_name_H-M   'P 1'
#
loop_
_entity.id
_entity.type
_entity.pdbx_description
1 polymer ?
#
loop_
_entity_poly.entity_id
_entity_poly.type
_entity_poly.pdbx_seq_one_letter_code
_entity_poly.pdbx_strand_id
1 'polypeptide(L)'
;ESPSDPAADPPPPGVRSLQARFLSVFWLLRMADWLQGPYFYEVYASKLIGGAPVSLDLVSKLFLIGFGTTGLLGPSVGRLVDSKGRRAGTLAFCLLYTAGALSVRSNLLWLLVLGRLAGGI
;
A
#
# COMPACT_ATOMS: atom_id res chain seq x y z
N GLU A 1 -3.22 -21.37 -47.75
CA GLU A 1 -3.63 -21.75 -46.38
C GLU A 1 -2.90 -20.88 -45.36
N SER A 2 -3.63 -20.15 -44.53
CA SER A 2 -3.06 -19.45 -43.38
C SER A 2 -2.75 -20.48 -42.29
N PRO A 3 -1.60 -20.43 -41.60
CA PRO A 3 -1.33 -21.32 -40.48
C PRO A 3 -2.39 -21.06 -39.40
N SER A 4 -3.16 -22.09 -39.07
CA SER A 4 -4.05 -22.08 -37.92
C SER A 4 -3.21 -21.90 -36.66
N ASP A 5 -3.46 -20.81 -35.92
CA ASP A 5 -2.95 -20.64 -34.56
C ASP A 5 -3.24 -21.91 -33.76
N PRO A 6 -2.24 -22.51 -33.08
CA PRO A 6 -2.51 -23.62 -32.17
C PRO A 6 -3.44 -23.09 -31.08
N ALA A 7 -4.67 -23.61 -31.04
CA ALA A 7 -5.66 -23.28 -30.04
C ALA A 7 -5.00 -23.42 -28.66
N ALA A 8 -4.89 -22.31 -27.93
CA ALA A 8 -4.24 -22.28 -26.62
C ALA A 8 -4.87 -23.35 -25.72
N ASP A 9 -4.03 -24.23 -25.17
CA ASP A 9 -4.48 -25.29 -24.28
C ASP A 9 -5.32 -24.70 -23.14
N PRO A 10 -6.45 -25.34 -22.77
CA PRO A 10 -7.27 -24.87 -21.67
C PRO A 10 -6.43 -24.83 -20.39
N PRO A 11 -6.61 -23.78 -19.55
CA PRO A 11 -5.79 -23.61 -18.37
C PRO A 11 -5.93 -24.83 -17.43
N PRO A 12 -4.85 -25.24 -16.75
CA PRO A 12 -4.87 -26.39 -15.87
C PRO A 12 -5.99 -26.32 -14.83
N PRO A 13 -6.58 -27.46 -14.44
CA PRO A 13 -7.62 -27.49 -13.41
C PRO A 13 -7.11 -26.83 -12.11
N GLY A 14 -7.87 -25.88 -11.58
CA GLY A 14 -7.54 -25.13 -10.36
C GLY A 14 -6.99 -23.71 -10.59
N VAL A 15 -6.50 -23.37 -11.79
CA VAL A 15 -5.99 -22.02 -12.10
C VAL A 15 -7.07 -20.96 -11.93
N ARG A 16 -8.30 -21.24 -12.39
CA ARG A 16 -9.44 -20.31 -12.26
C ARG A 16 -9.81 -20.01 -10.81
N SER A 17 -9.75 -21.02 -9.94
CA SER A 17 -9.99 -20.86 -8.49
C SER A 17 -8.90 -20.01 -7.83
N LEU A 18 -7.63 -20.25 -8.18
CA LEU A 18 -6.51 -19.46 -7.69
C LEU A 18 -6.60 -18.00 -8.15
N GLN A 19 -6.90 -17.76 -9.43
CA GLN A 19 -7.08 -16.42 -9.98
C GLN A 19 -8.21 -15.67 -9.27
N ALA A 20 -9.37 -16.29 -9.09
CA ALA A 20 -10.50 -15.66 -8.40
C ALA A 20 -10.15 -15.25 -6.97
N ARG A 21 -9.44 -16.11 -6.21
CA ARG A 21 -9.00 -15.81 -4.85
C ARG A 21 -7.89 -14.75 -4.80
N PHE A 22 -6.96 -14.77 -5.75
CA PHE A 22 -5.89 -13.79 -5.82
C PHE A 22 -6.41 -12.41 -6.23
N LEU A 23 -7.22 -12.34 -7.29
CA LEU A 23 -7.73 -11.09 -7.83
C LEU A 23 -8.67 -10.39 -6.84
N SER A 24 -9.48 -11.13 -6.09
CA SER A 24 -10.34 -10.51 -5.07
C SER A 24 -9.52 -9.77 -4.01
N VAL A 25 -8.49 -10.40 -3.45
CA VAL A 25 -7.59 -9.78 -2.48
C VAL A 25 -6.80 -8.64 -3.12
N PHE A 26 -6.24 -8.87 -4.31
CA PHE A 26 -5.49 -7.86 -5.05
C PHE A 26 -6.29 -6.56 -5.26
N TRP A 27 -7.54 -6.68 -5.73
CA TRP A 27 -8.38 -5.51 -5.97
C TRP A 27 -8.75 -4.78 -4.69
N LEU A 28 -9.03 -5.50 -3.59
CA LEU A 28 -9.29 -4.86 -2.30
C LEU A 28 -8.09 -4.02 -1.82
N LEU A 29 -6.88 -4.58 -1.89
CA LEU A 29 -5.66 -3.87 -1.50
C LEU A 29 -5.41 -2.67 -2.41
N ARG A 30 -5.60 -2.84 -3.73
CA ARG A 30 -5.36 -1.77 -4.70
C ARG A 30 -6.36 -0.63 -4.57
N MET A 31 -7.63 -0.94 -4.31
CA MET A 31 -8.66 0.06 -4.04
C MET A 31 -8.34 0.85 -2.76
N ALA A 32 -7.87 0.18 -1.70
CA ALA A 32 -7.44 0.86 -0.49
C ALA A 32 -6.32 1.86 -0.79
N ASP A 33 -5.26 1.41 -1.47
CA ASP A 33 -4.08 2.21 -1.84
C ASP A 33 -4.44 3.43 -2.70
N TRP A 34 -5.34 3.23 -3.67
CA TRP A 34 -5.85 4.32 -4.52
C TRP A 34 -6.69 5.34 -3.76
N LEU A 35 -7.44 4.90 -2.74
CA LEU A 35 -8.20 5.83 -1.90
C LEU A 35 -7.26 6.65 -1.01
N GLN A 36 -6.15 6.08 -0.57
CA GLN A 36 -5.24 6.77 0.35
C GLN A 36 -4.47 7.92 -0.33
N GLY A 37 -4.00 7.74 -1.55
CA GLY A 37 -3.20 8.75 -2.27
C GLY A 37 -3.79 10.16 -2.27
N PRO A 38 -4.98 10.39 -2.86
CA PRO A 38 -5.59 11.71 -2.96
C PRO A 38 -6.15 12.21 -1.63
N TYR A 39 -6.73 11.34 -0.80
CA TYR A 39 -7.38 11.77 0.44
C TYR A 39 -6.38 12.15 1.53
N PHE A 40 -5.22 11.49 1.62
CA PHE A 40 -4.26 11.81 2.67
C PHE A 40 -3.66 13.22 2.54
N TYR A 41 -3.56 13.73 1.31
CA TYR A 41 -3.13 15.11 1.09
C TYR A 41 -4.12 16.08 1.75
N GLU A 42 -5.40 15.98 1.38
CA GLU A 42 -6.47 16.83 1.91
C GLU A 42 -6.60 16.69 3.44
N VAL A 43 -6.47 15.47 3.96
CA VAL A 43 -6.54 15.26 5.41
C VAL A 43 -5.35 15.88 6.15
N TYR A 44 -4.16 15.94 5.54
CA TYR A 44 -3.03 16.64 6.16
C TYR A 44 -3.12 18.15 6.02
N ALA A 45 -3.55 18.64 4.86
CA ALA A 45 -3.71 20.07 4.61
C ALA A 45 -4.80 20.69 5.49
N SER A 46 -5.85 19.94 5.83
CA SER A 46 -6.94 20.39 6.72
C SER A 46 -6.62 20.34 8.21
N LYS A 47 -5.47 19.80 8.62
CA LYS A 47 -5.12 19.64 10.05
C LYS A 47 -4.55 20.90 10.68
N LEU A 48 -4.81 21.01 11.98
CA LEU A 48 -4.14 21.94 12.89
C LEU A 48 -3.20 21.14 13.80
N ILE A 49 -1.89 21.40 13.69
CA ILE A 49 -0.86 20.75 14.52
C ILE A 49 -0.26 21.84 15.42
N GLY A 50 -0.34 21.64 16.74
CA GLY A 50 0.14 22.65 17.70
C GLY A 50 -0.58 24.00 17.62
N GLY A 51 -1.83 24.01 17.13
CA GLY A 51 -2.64 25.22 16.98
C GLY A 51 -2.42 25.98 15.66
N ALA A 52 -1.49 25.52 14.80
CA ALA A 52 -1.23 26.14 13.50
C ALA A 52 -1.65 25.21 12.33
N PRO A 53 -2.11 25.77 11.20
CA PRO A 53 -2.36 24.99 10.00
C PRO A 53 -1.07 24.36 9.47
N VAL A 54 -1.21 23.14 8.95
CA VAL A 54 -0.10 22.41 8.33
C VAL A 54 0.31 23.10 7.02
N SER A 55 1.61 23.38 6.86
CA SER A 55 2.14 23.94 5.63
C SER A 55 2.29 22.88 4.53
N LEU A 56 2.27 23.30 3.27
CA LEU A 56 2.53 22.42 2.11
C LEU A 56 3.88 21.71 2.23
N ASP A 57 4.91 22.39 2.75
CA ASP A 57 6.24 21.81 3.00
C ASP A 57 6.16 20.62 3.96
N LEU A 58 5.39 20.75 5.06
CA LEU A 58 5.24 19.67 6.02
C LEU A 58 4.45 18.48 5.45
N VAL A 59 3.39 18.74 4.68
CA VAL A 59 2.67 17.69 3.95
C VAL A 59 3.63 16.96 3.01
N SER A 60 4.42 17.70 2.23
CA SER A 60 5.38 17.14 1.28
C SER A 60 6.43 16.26 1.97
N LYS A 61 6.94 16.69 3.13
CA LYS A 61 7.86 15.89 3.96
C LYS A 61 7.22 14.59 4.45
N LEU A 62 5.94 14.63 4.87
CA LEU A 62 5.22 13.40 5.28
C LEU A 62 5.07 12.41 4.13
N PHE A 63 4.78 12.88 2.91
CA PHE A 63 4.76 12.03 1.72
C PHE A 63 6.15 11.50 1.36
N LEU A 64 7.18 12.34 1.44
CA LEU A 64 8.57 11.96 1.18
C LEU A 64 9.04 10.88 2.15
N ILE A 65 8.67 10.95 3.43
CA ILE A 65 8.97 9.90 4.42
C ILE A 65 8.34 8.58 3.99
N GLY A 66 7.07 8.58 3.58
CA GLY A 66 6.39 7.37 3.11
C GLY A 66 7.08 6.76 1.90
N PHE A 67 7.22 7.52 0.81
CA PHE A 67 7.85 7.05 -0.42
C PHE A 67 9.32 6.69 -0.24
N GLY A 68 10.05 7.48 0.56
CA GLY A 68 11.45 7.21 0.90
C GLY A 68 11.59 5.90 1.67
N THR A 69 10.69 5.63 2.61
CA THR A 69 10.68 4.36 3.35
C THR A 69 10.45 3.18 2.40
N THR A 70 9.48 3.28 1.49
CA THR A 70 9.25 2.25 0.47
C THR A 70 10.46 2.04 -0.44
N GLY A 71 11.10 3.13 -0.88
CA GLY A 71 12.30 3.05 -1.72
C GLY A 71 13.48 2.38 -1.02
N LEU A 72 13.68 2.68 0.28
CA LEU A 72 14.79 2.15 1.06
C LEU A 72 14.56 0.71 1.53
N LEU A 73 13.35 0.40 2.03
CA LEU A 73 13.04 -0.88 2.66
C LEU A 73 12.42 -1.89 1.69
N GLY A 74 11.81 -1.43 0.60
CA GLY A 74 11.10 -2.26 -0.38
C GLY A 74 11.88 -3.49 -0.86
N PRO A 75 13.15 -3.37 -1.29
CA PRO A 75 13.95 -4.53 -1.70
C PRO A 75 14.19 -5.56 -0.58
N SER A 76 14.37 -5.08 0.66
CA SER A 76 14.60 -5.96 1.82
C SER A 76 13.30 -6.63 2.29
N VAL A 77 12.20 -5.88 2.32
CA VAL A 77 10.86 -6.42 2.61
C VAL A 77 10.43 -7.41 1.54
N GLY A 78 10.67 -7.12 0.26
CA GLY A 78 10.39 -8.04 -0.86
C GLY A 78 11.09 -9.38 -0.68
N ARG A 79 12.41 -9.37 -0.44
CA ARG A 79 13.19 -10.60 -0.14
C ARG A 79 12.66 -11.33 1.10
N LEU A 80 12.24 -10.60 2.13
CA LEU A 80 11.66 -11.20 3.33
C LEU A 80 10.31 -11.88 3.03
N VAL A 81 9.45 -11.25 2.22
CA VAL A 81 8.15 -11.81 1.82
C VAL A 81 8.33 -13.04 0.94
N ASP A 82 9.31 -13.04 0.05
CA ASP A 82 9.61 -14.21 -0.80
C ASP A 82 10.10 -15.40 0.04
N SER A 83 10.90 -15.16 1.09
CA SER A 83 11.42 -16.23 1.96
C SER A 83 10.43 -16.69 3.05
N LYS A 84 9.65 -15.79 3.64
CA LYS A 84 8.68 -16.10 4.72
C LYS A 84 7.29 -16.47 4.19
N GLY A 85 7.04 -16.22 2.90
CA GLY A 85 5.81 -16.56 2.21
C GLY A 85 4.90 -15.35 1.98
N ARG A 86 4.33 -15.31 0.77
CA ARG A 86 3.53 -14.18 0.26
C ARG A 86 2.28 -13.89 1.11
N ARG A 87 1.63 -14.92 1.66
CA ARG A 87 0.43 -14.75 2.52
C ARG A 87 0.74 -13.96 3.79
N ALA A 88 1.86 -14.24 4.45
CA ALA A 88 2.27 -13.53 5.65
C ALA A 88 2.61 -12.07 5.31
N GLY A 89 3.30 -11.83 4.20
CA GLY A 89 3.57 -10.49 3.68
C GLY A 89 2.30 -9.68 3.42
N THR A 90 1.29 -10.27 2.76
CA THR A 90 0.00 -9.61 2.52
C THR A 90 -0.72 -9.25 3.82
N LEU A 91 -0.71 -10.13 4.83
CA LEU A 91 -1.34 -9.83 6.13
C LEU A 91 -0.59 -8.73 6.87
N ALA A 92 0.74 -8.75 6.86
CA ALA A 92 1.57 -7.71 7.44
C ALA A 92 1.30 -6.35 6.79
N PHE A 93 1.23 -6.30 5.45
CA PHE A 93 0.83 -5.12 4.70
C PHE A 93 -0.53 -4.61 5.18
N CYS A 94 -1.56 -5.47 5.28
CA CYS A 94 -2.89 -5.04 5.74
C CYS A 94 -2.84 -4.41 7.14
N LEU A 95 -2.06 -4.97 8.07
CA LEU A 95 -1.92 -4.44 9.43
C LEU A 95 -1.20 -3.08 9.44
N LEU A 96 -0.06 -2.99 8.75
CA LEU A 96 0.73 -1.76 8.64
C LEU A 96 -0.06 -0.64 7.95
N TYR A 97 -0.75 -0.97 6.87
CA TYR A 97 -1.63 -0.07 6.14
C TYR A 97 -2.77 0.46 7.02
N THR A 98 -3.42 -0.43 7.78
CA THR A 98 -4.47 -0.04 8.74
C THR A 98 -3.94 0.88 9.82
N ALA A 99 -2.74 0.59 10.37
CA ALA A 99 -2.09 1.45 11.34
C ALA A 99 -1.76 2.83 10.74
N GLY A 100 -1.27 2.86 9.49
CA GLY A 100 -1.06 4.09 8.73
C GLY A 100 -2.32 4.92 8.61
N ALA A 101 -3.44 4.33 8.21
CA ALA A 101 -4.73 5.01 8.12
C ALA A 101 -5.25 5.52 9.47
N LEU A 102 -5.12 4.73 10.55
CA LEU A 102 -5.53 5.15 11.89
C LEU A 102 -4.69 6.32 12.42
N SER A 103 -3.40 6.37 12.10
CA SER A 103 -2.51 7.46 12.51
C SER A 103 -3.03 8.84 12.09
N VAL A 104 -3.66 8.90 10.90
CA VAL A 104 -4.18 10.12 10.29
C VAL A 104 -5.34 10.72 11.10
N ARG A 105 -5.95 9.95 12.00
CA ARG A 105 -6.97 10.48 12.92
C ARG A 105 -6.37 11.36 14.02
N SER A 106 -5.08 11.27 14.27
CA SER A 106 -4.39 12.08 15.27
C SER A 106 -3.99 13.46 14.73
N ASN A 107 -3.78 14.42 15.63
CA ASN A 107 -3.18 15.72 15.34
C ASN A 107 -1.74 15.84 15.88
N LEU A 108 -1.18 14.73 16.36
CA LEU A 108 0.21 14.68 16.81
C LEU A 108 1.13 14.36 15.63
N LEU A 109 2.06 15.26 15.32
CA LEU A 109 2.96 15.13 14.17
C LEU A 109 3.74 13.81 14.18
N TRP A 110 4.24 13.39 15.34
CA TRP A 110 5.01 12.15 15.46
C TRP A 110 4.17 10.91 15.12
N LEU A 111 2.87 10.90 15.45
CA LEU A 111 1.97 9.81 15.07
C LEU A 111 1.77 9.77 13.55
N LEU A 112 1.64 10.94 12.91
CA LEU A 112 1.55 11.02 11.45
C LEU A 112 2.83 10.51 10.77
N VAL A 113 4.00 10.86 11.31
CA VAL A 113 5.29 10.35 10.83
C VAL A 113 5.39 8.84 10.99
N LEU A 114 5.05 8.30 12.16
CA LEU A 114 5.04 6.84 12.38
C LEU A 114 4.07 6.13 11.44
N GLY A 115 2.90 6.72 11.19
CA GLY A 115 1.94 6.19 10.23
C GLY A 115 2.48 6.16 8.81
N ARG A 116 3.26 7.17 8.41
CA ARG A 116 3.93 7.21 7.10
C ARG A 116 5.08 6.23 6.99
N LEU A 117 5.84 6.03 8.05
CA LEU A 117 6.84 4.96 8.11
C LEU A 117 6.18 3.58 8.00
N ALA A 118 5.12 3.33 8.78
CA ALA A 118 4.39 2.07 8.75
C ALA A 118 3.77 1.80 7.37
N GLY A 119 3.10 2.79 6.77
CA GLY A 119 2.51 2.66 5.43
C GLY A 119 3.53 2.59 4.29
N GLY A 120 4.79 2.95 4.55
CA GLY A 120 5.89 2.83 3.59
C GLY A 120 6.61 1.49 3.60
N ILE A 121 6.38 0.65 4.63
CA ILE A 121 6.92 -0.72 4.76
C ILE A 121 6.02 -1.69 4.00
#